data_AF-A0A831LT01-F1
#
_entry.id   AF-A0A831LT01-F1
#
_cell.length_a   1.000
_cell.length_b   1.000
_cell.length_c   1.000
_cell.angle_alpha   90.00
_cell.angle_beta   90.00
_cell.angle_gamma   90.00
#
_symmetry.space_group_name_H-M   'P 1'
#
loop_
_entity.id
_entity.type
_entity.pdbx_description
1 polymer ?
#
loop_
_entity_poly.entity_id
_entity_poly.type
_entity_poly.pdbx_seq_one_letter_code
_entity_poly.pdbx_strand_id
1 'polypeptide(L)'
;MLNSCKIKNLRSHRMKSLLVLIFTFVLLTPVTAVMAAEDGNNDLAEALKSLNATFPTMPVESIHATPIDGVFEVVTPDRVVYFAPEAQLLFLGELFDPKGRSLTRERQAQAMEQRIEGIDLGKALKIGTGKNTVIEVTDPDCPFCRKGSEFLSQRDDVTRYIFFLPLKMHPEADEKVRFILSADNPADAYEDVMAGRYDDQPLPEFRDSGRLGEHLQVVQKLGVRGTPK
;
A
#
# COMPACT_ATOMS: atom_id res chain seq x y z
N MET A 1 48.06 53.11 55.17
CA MET A 1 48.20 52.25 53.99
C MET A 1 47.81 53.07 52.76
N LEU A 2 48.81 53.36 51.91
CA LEU A 2 48.78 53.68 50.46
C LEU A 2 47.59 54.54 49.95
N ASN A 3 47.77 55.85 49.74
CA ASN A 3 48.14 56.53 48.46
C ASN A 3 47.22 56.19 47.27
N SER A 4 46.79 57.06 46.35
CA SER A 4 46.69 58.52 46.13
C SER A 4 46.27 58.69 44.65
N CYS A 5 45.74 59.87 44.30
CA CYS A 5 45.81 60.51 42.96
C CYS A 5 44.84 60.03 41.85
N LYS A 6 43.93 60.88 41.33
CA LYS A 6 44.10 61.97 40.31
C LYS A 6 44.25 61.37 38.88
N ILE A 7 43.71 61.85 37.74
CA ILE A 7 43.10 63.12 37.31
C ILE A 7 42.72 63.02 35.80
N LYS A 8 41.65 63.75 35.40
CA LYS A 8 41.39 64.53 34.15
C LYS A 8 41.33 63.95 32.71
N ASN A 9 40.32 64.52 32.02
CA ASN A 9 40.26 65.17 30.68
C ASN A 9 40.25 64.31 29.40
N LEU A 10 39.24 64.41 28.53
CA LEU A 10 38.79 65.50 27.61
C LEU A 10 39.61 65.62 26.30
N ARG A 11 38.90 65.38 25.19
CA ARG A 11 38.97 66.01 23.85
C ARG A 11 40.34 66.36 23.24
N SER A 12 40.61 65.84 22.04
CA SER A 12 40.42 66.57 20.75
C SER A 12 41.36 66.12 19.62
N HIS A 13 40.82 66.19 18.40
CA HIS A 13 41.42 66.23 17.07
C HIS A 13 42.94 66.31 16.89
N ARG A 14 43.46 65.55 15.90
CA ARG A 14 43.90 66.13 14.62
C ARG A 14 44.27 65.07 13.56
N MET A 15 43.68 65.21 12.38
CA MET A 15 44.13 64.66 11.10
C MET A 15 45.60 64.98 10.82
N LYS A 16 46.28 64.09 10.08
CA LYS A 16 47.19 64.44 8.98
C LYS A 16 47.51 63.19 8.15
N SER A 17 47.30 63.33 6.84
CA SER A 17 47.59 62.36 5.79
C SER A 17 49.02 61.84 5.83
N LEU A 18 49.19 60.54 5.58
CA LEU A 18 50.42 60.01 4.99
C LEU A 18 50.06 58.92 3.99
N LEU A 19 50.28 59.26 2.73
CA LEU A 19 50.32 58.40 1.55
C LEU A 19 51.26 57.21 1.80
N VAL A 20 50.92 55.98 1.39
CA VAL A 20 51.86 54.94 0.90
C VAL A 20 51.16 53.60 0.57
N LEU A 21 51.44 53.15 -0.65
CA LEU A 21 51.45 51.80 -1.25
C LEU A 21 50.20 50.90 -1.36
N ILE A 22 49.94 50.58 -2.63
CA ILE A 22 49.17 49.49 -3.22
C ILE A 22 49.67 48.12 -2.72
N PHE A 23 48.75 47.27 -2.27
CA PHE A 23 48.82 45.81 -2.50
C PHE A 23 47.40 45.24 -2.54
N THR A 24 46.94 44.95 -3.76
CA THR A 24 45.69 44.25 -4.05
C THR A 24 45.76 42.82 -3.50
N PHE A 25 44.98 42.54 -2.45
CA PHE A 25 44.72 41.17 -1.99
C PHE A 25 43.24 40.87 -2.22
N VAL A 26 42.93 40.32 -3.40
CA VAL A 26 41.60 39.80 -3.73
C VAL A 26 41.41 38.52 -2.91
N LEU A 27 40.58 38.62 -1.86
CA LEU A 27 40.14 37.48 -1.08
C LEU A 27 39.15 36.67 -1.93
N LEU A 28 39.66 35.65 -2.61
CA LEU A 28 38.89 34.63 -3.28
C LEU A 28 38.30 33.70 -2.21
N THR A 29 37.11 34.02 -1.70
CA THR A 29 36.36 33.10 -0.85
C THR A 29 35.82 31.95 -1.73
N PRO A 30 36.07 30.68 -1.39
CA PRO A 30 35.47 29.58 -2.12
C PRO A 30 33.97 29.59 -1.85
N VAL A 31 33.18 29.81 -2.90
CA VAL A 31 31.74 29.55 -2.89
C VAL A 31 31.59 28.03 -2.85
N THR A 32 31.40 27.48 -1.65
CA THR A 32 30.94 26.09 -1.51
C THR A 32 29.52 26.03 -2.06
N ALA A 33 29.36 25.47 -3.25
CA ALA A 33 28.05 25.11 -3.78
C ALA A 33 27.43 24.08 -2.82
N VAL A 34 26.40 24.50 -2.10
CA VAL A 34 25.48 23.59 -1.42
C VAL A 34 24.70 22.91 -2.53
N MET A 35 25.05 21.65 -2.83
CA MET A 35 24.18 20.78 -3.62
C MET A 35 22.98 20.45 -2.71
N ALA A 36 21.84 21.07 -3.01
CA ALA A 36 20.58 20.74 -2.40
C ALA A 36 20.17 19.34 -2.88
N ALA A 37 20.04 18.40 -1.95
CA ALA A 37 19.41 17.12 -2.20
C ALA A 37 17.89 17.34 -2.34
N GLU A 38 17.46 17.71 -3.56
CA GLU A 38 16.06 17.74 -3.99
C GLU A 38 15.70 16.57 -4.93
N ASP A 39 16.61 15.60 -5.12
CA ASP A 39 16.50 14.60 -6.19
C ASP A 39 15.34 13.59 -5.99
N GLY A 40 15.04 13.19 -4.76
CA GLY A 40 14.09 12.08 -4.54
C GLY A 40 12.65 12.33 -5.01
N ASN A 41 12.19 13.59 -5.04
CA ASN A 41 10.81 13.91 -5.46
C ASN A 41 10.71 14.19 -6.96
N ASN A 42 11.78 14.74 -7.57
CA ASN A 42 11.81 14.96 -9.02
C ASN A 42 11.94 13.63 -9.77
N ASP A 43 12.77 12.72 -9.28
CA ASP A 43 13.03 11.43 -9.92
C ASP A 43 11.77 10.55 -9.98
N LEU A 44 10.94 10.54 -8.93
CA LEU A 44 9.67 9.81 -8.92
C LEU A 44 8.66 10.39 -9.92
N ALA A 45 8.57 11.71 -10.02
CA ALA A 45 7.67 12.38 -10.95
C ALA A 45 8.08 12.12 -12.40
N GLU A 46 9.38 12.16 -12.68
CA GLU A 46 9.94 11.83 -13.99
C GLU A 46 9.76 10.35 -14.34
N ALA A 47 9.99 9.45 -13.38
CA ALA A 47 9.74 8.01 -13.54
C ALA A 47 8.27 7.72 -13.85
N LEU A 48 7.33 8.34 -13.13
CA LEU A 48 5.90 8.19 -13.38
C LEU A 48 5.51 8.71 -14.77
N LYS A 49 6.06 9.85 -15.18
CA LYS A 49 5.83 10.41 -16.52
C LYS A 49 6.34 9.47 -17.61
N SER A 50 7.56 8.94 -17.45
CA SER A 50 8.14 7.96 -18.36
C SER A 50 7.30 6.69 -18.43
N LEU A 51 6.89 6.17 -17.26
CA LEU A 51 6.03 4.99 -17.16
C LEU A 51 4.73 5.14 -17.92
N ASN A 52 4.03 6.27 -17.75
CA ASN A 52 2.78 6.54 -18.45
C ASN A 52 2.96 6.73 -19.96
N ALA A 53 4.14 7.22 -20.40
CA ALA A 53 4.46 7.33 -21.81
C ALA A 53 4.77 5.98 -22.46
N THR A 54 5.53 5.12 -21.78
CA THR A 54 5.91 3.79 -22.29
C THR A 54 4.78 2.76 -22.17
N PHE A 55 3.99 2.82 -21.09
CA PHE A 55 2.94 1.84 -20.77
C PHE A 55 1.59 2.54 -20.45
N PRO A 56 0.96 3.22 -21.42
CA PRO A 56 -0.21 4.09 -21.19
C PRO A 56 -1.46 3.34 -20.72
N THR A 57 -1.52 2.02 -20.90
CA THR A 57 -2.66 1.18 -20.49
C THR A 57 -2.46 0.53 -19.12
N MET A 58 -1.30 0.70 -18.50
CA MET A 58 -0.99 0.07 -17.21
C MET A 58 -1.66 0.84 -16.07
N PRO A 59 -2.50 0.19 -15.24
CA PRO A 59 -3.07 0.84 -14.06
C PRO A 59 -1.99 1.00 -12.99
N VAL A 60 -1.78 2.24 -12.55
CA VAL A 60 -0.83 2.60 -11.50
C VAL A 60 -1.58 3.15 -10.30
N GLU A 61 -1.40 2.53 -9.13
CA GLU A 61 -1.93 3.04 -7.88
C GLU A 61 -0.92 3.95 -7.18
N SER A 62 0.35 3.53 -7.16
CA SER A 62 1.45 4.33 -6.64
C SER A 62 2.80 3.88 -7.19
N ILE A 63 3.80 4.75 -7.08
CA ILE A 63 5.18 4.48 -7.45
C ILE A 63 6.09 4.87 -6.28
N HIS A 64 7.12 4.08 -6.04
CA HIS A 64 8.07 4.30 -4.94
C HIS A 64 9.49 3.96 -5.39
N ALA A 65 10.47 4.61 -4.76
CA ALA A 65 11.87 4.29 -5.00
C ALA A 65 12.21 2.92 -4.40
N THR A 66 13.09 2.18 -5.07
CA THR A 66 13.72 0.98 -4.49
C THR A 66 15.12 1.32 -3.98
N PRO A 67 15.78 0.42 -3.23
CA PRO A 67 17.19 0.56 -2.91
C PRO A 67 18.15 0.43 -4.11
N ILE A 68 17.64 0.17 -5.32
CA ILE A 68 18.42 0.08 -6.55
C ILE A 68 18.24 1.39 -7.32
N ASP A 69 19.34 2.11 -7.53
CA ASP A 69 19.33 3.36 -8.27
C ASP A 69 18.72 3.18 -9.67
N GLY A 70 17.84 4.09 -10.06
CA GLY A 70 17.15 4.06 -11.35
C GLY A 70 16.06 2.98 -11.49
N VAL A 71 15.75 2.23 -10.42
CA VAL A 71 14.66 1.24 -10.41
C VAL A 71 13.60 1.65 -9.39
N PHE A 72 12.36 1.67 -9.87
CA PHE A 72 11.19 2.05 -9.09
C PHE A 72 10.25 0.85 -8.95
N GLU A 73 9.63 0.72 -7.80
CA GLU A 73 8.53 -0.21 -7.61
C GLU A 73 7.20 0.48 -7.88
N VAL A 74 6.36 -0.16 -8.68
CA VAL A 74 5.06 0.34 -9.11
C VAL A 74 4.01 -0.59 -8.53
N VAL A 75 3.15 -0.04 -7.69
CA VAL A 75 1.99 -0.74 -7.15
C VAL A 75 0.89 -0.66 -8.20
N THR A 76 0.46 -1.84 -8.66
CA THR A 76 -0.72 -2.02 -9.50
C THR A 76 -1.82 -2.71 -8.69
N PRO A 77 -3.08 -2.74 -9.16
CA PRO A 77 -4.14 -3.47 -8.48
C PRO A 77 -3.80 -4.95 -8.24
N ASP A 78 -3.09 -5.57 -9.18
CA ASP A 78 -2.81 -7.01 -9.17
C ASP A 78 -1.54 -7.39 -8.39
N ARG A 79 -0.49 -6.57 -8.48
CA ARG A 79 0.84 -6.86 -7.92
C ARG A 79 1.75 -5.63 -7.90
N VAL A 80 2.89 -5.78 -7.23
CA VAL A 80 4.04 -4.87 -7.37
C VAL A 80 4.87 -5.30 -8.57
N VAL A 81 5.22 -4.36 -9.44
CA VAL A 81 6.14 -4.54 -10.58
C VAL A 81 7.29 -3.55 -10.46
N TYR A 82 8.37 -3.76 -11.21
CA TYR A 82 9.53 -2.89 -11.19
C TYR A 82 9.75 -2.23 -12.54
N PHE A 83 10.02 -0.93 -12.53
CA PHE A 83 10.24 -0.12 -13.72
C PHE A 83 11.62 0.52 -13.69
N ALA A 84 12.35 0.38 -14.80
CA ALA A 84 13.62 1.05 -15.05
C ALA A 84 13.43 2.09 -16.17
N PRO A 85 13.29 3.39 -15.85
CA PRO A 85 12.93 4.43 -16.83
C PRO A 85 13.94 4.58 -17.97
N GLU A 86 15.24 4.49 -17.69
CA GLU A 86 16.29 4.63 -18.71
C GLU A 86 16.24 3.52 -19.75
N ALA A 87 15.99 2.28 -19.31
CA ALA A 87 15.89 1.12 -20.18
C ALA A 87 14.50 0.98 -20.82
N GLN A 88 13.49 1.70 -20.31
CA GLN A 88 12.07 1.56 -20.67
C GLN A 88 11.56 0.12 -20.49
N LEU A 89 12.06 -0.57 -19.46
CA LEU A 89 11.72 -1.97 -19.18
C LEU A 89 10.90 -2.10 -17.89
N LEU A 90 9.95 -3.03 -17.92
CA LEU A 90 9.26 -3.55 -16.75
C LEU A 90 9.70 -4.98 -16.47
N PHE A 91 9.82 -5.32 -15.20
CA PHE A 91 10.05 -6.70 -14.78
C PHE A 91 9.23 -7.06 -13.55
N LEU A 92 8.96 -8.36 -13.42
CA LEU A 92 8.17 -8.94 -12.35
C LEU A 92 9.05 -9.89 -11.55
N GLY A 93 8.97 -9.81 -10.22
CA GLY A 93 9.76 -10.64 -9.34
C GLY A 93 9.62 -10.24 -7.89
N GLU A 94 10.53 -10.77 -7.08
CA GLU A 94 10.65 -10.49 -5.65
C GLU A 94 12.00 -9.81 -5.41
N LEU A 95 11.98 -8.72 -4.65
CA LEU A 95 13.16 -7.98 -4.23
C LEU A 95 13.45 -8.32 -2.78
N PHE A 96 14.58 -8.99 -2.55
CA PHE A 96 15.04 -9.36 -1.22
C PHE A 96 16.18 -8.45 -0.75
N ASP A 97 16.15 -8.08 0.51
CA ASP A 97 17.30 -7.47 1.17
C ASP A 97 18.37 -8.55 1.52
N PRO A 98 19.61 -8.16 1.89
CA PRO A 98 20.66 -9.10 2.30
C PRO A 98 20.31 -9.95 3.54
N LYS A 99 19.24 -9.62 4.27
CA LYS A 99 18.75 -10.37 5.43
C LYS A 99 17.67 -11.39 5.04
N GLY A 100 17.34 -11.50 3.75
CA GLY A 100 16.31 -12.40 3.23
C GLY A 100 14.88 -11.90 3.43
N ARG A 101 14.68 -10.62 3.76
CA ARG A 101 13.35 -10.02 3.81
C ARG A 101 12.89 -9.63 2.41
N SER A 102 11.67 -9.99 2.04
CA SER A 102 11.06 -9.53 0.79
C SER A 102 10.48 -8.12 0.96
N LEU A 103 11.10 -7.15 0.30
CA LEU A 103 10.61 -5.77 0.22
C LEU A 103 9.34 -5.69 -0.63
N THR A 104 9.22 -6.54 -1.64
CA THR A 104 8.02 -6.65 -2.48
C THR A 104 6.79 -7.02 -1.66
N ARG A 105 6.92 -8.02 -0.76
CA ARG A 105 5.82 -8.47 0.09
C ARG A 105 5.46 -7.43 1.13
N GLU A 106 6.44 -6.73 1.69
CA GLU A 106 6.18 -5.60 2.59
C GLU A 106 5.38 -4.51 1.87
N ARG A 107 5.76 -4.16 0.64
CA ARG A 107 5.00 -3.19 -0.17
C ARG A 107 3.59 -3.66 -0.49
N GLN A 108 3.42 -4.93 -0.85
CA GLN A 108 2.10 -5.53 -1.11
C GLN A 108 1.22 -5.51 0.15
N ALA A 109 1.79 -5.81 1.32
CA ALA A 109 1.08 -5.77 2.59
C ALA A 109 0.63 -4.34 2.92
N GLN A 110 1.51 -3.35 2.79
CA GLN A 110 1.17 -1.93 2.99
C GLN A 110 0.06 -1.45 2.06
N ALA A 111 0.13 -1.80 0.77
CA ALA A 111 -0.92 -1.47 -0.19
C ALA A 111 -2.25 -2.13 0.19
N MET A 112 -2.23 -3.37 0.67
CA MET A 112 -3.44 -4.06 1.15
C MET A 112 -4.00 -3.44 2.42
N GLU A 113 -3.16 -3.08 3.40
CA GLU A 113 -3.57 -2.39 4.64
C GLU A 113 -4.33 -1.10 4.32
N GLN A 114 -3.83 -0.28 3.40
CA GLN A 114 -4.50 0.94 2.96
C GLN A 114 -5.86 0.67 2.32
N ARG A 115 -6.00 -0.42 1.55
CA ARG A 115 -7.29 -0.80 0.97
C ARG A 115 -8.27 -1.28 2.04
N ILE A 116 -7.79 -2.00 3.05
CA ILE A 116 -8.59 -2.49 4.18
C ILE A 116 -9.14 -1.33 5.02
N GLU A 117 -8.37 -0.27 5.24
CA GLU A 117 -8.86 0.92 5.95
C GLU A 117 -10.11 1.56 5.29
N GLY A 118 -10.27 1.37 3.98
CA GLY A 118 -11.38 1.92 3.20
C GLY A 118 -12.62 1.03 3.08
N ILE A 119 -12.64 -0.16 3.69
CA ILE A 119 -13.77 -1.09 3.59
C ILE A 119 -14.68 -1.10 4.82
N ASP A 120 -15.97 -1.36 4.57
CA ASP A 120 -16.97 -1.51 5.63
C ASP A 120 -17.15 -3.00 5.96
N LEU A 121 -16.53 -3.43 7.05
CA LEU A 121 -16.65 -4.81 7.55
C LEU A 121 -18.07 -5.18 7.99
N GLY A 122 -18.95 -4.20 8.24
CA GLY A 122 -20.35 -4.43 8.61
C GLY A 122 -21.16 -5.09 7.48
N LYS A 123 -20.67 -5.02 6.25
CA LYS A 123 -21.31 -5.66 5.08
C LYS A 123 -20.99 -7.14 4.96
N ALA A 124 -19.89 -7.60 5.56
CA ALA A 124 -19.43 -8.97 5.42
C ALA A 124 -20.37 -9.97 6.10
N LEU A 125 -20.29 -11.24 5.69
CA LEU A 125 -20.76 -12.34 6.52
C LEU A 125 -19.74 -12.55 7.65
N LYS A 126 -20.17 -12.35 8.90
CA LYS A 126 -19.32 -12.51 10.08
C LYS A 126 -19.48 -13.90 10.70
N ILE A 127 -18.37 -14.62 10.90
CA ILE A 127 -18.33 -15.93 11.57
C ILE A 127 -17.28 -15.90 12.70
N GLY A 128 -17.64 -16.43 13.87
CA GLY A 128 -16.74 -16.54 15.02
C GLY A 128 -16.63 -15.27 15.88
N THR A 129 -15.93 -15.40 17.00
CA THR A 129 -15.76 -14.34 18.03
C THR A 129 -14.33 -14.24 18.58
N GLY A 130 -13.36 -14.87 17.88
CA GLY A 130 -11.97 -14.87 18.28
C GLY A 130 -11.28 -13.51 18.15
N LYS A 131 -10.10 -13.39 18.77
CA LYS A 131 -9.34 -12.14 18.83
C LYS A 131 -8.65 -11.76 17.51
N ASN A 132 -8.41 -12.73 16.62
CA ASN A 132 -7.70 -12.50 15.37
C ASN A 132 -8.71 -12.26 14.24
N THR A 133 -8.64 -11.10 13.62
CA THR A 133 -9.49 -10.78 12.47
C THR A 133 -8.94 -11.39 11.19
N VAL A 134 -9.80 -12.07 10.43
CA VAL A 134 -9.53 -12.55 9.08
C VAL A 134 -10.53 -11.91 8.14
N ILE A 135 -10.04 -11.18 7.14
CA ILE A 135 -10.87 -10.69 6.04
C ILE A 135 -10.67 -11.68 4.90
N GLU A 136 -11.75 -12.30 4.46
CA GLU A 136 -11.72 -13.38 3.48
C GLU A 136 -12.51 -12.97 2.24
N VAL A 137 -11.90 -13.11 1.06
CA VAL A 137 -12.63 -13.06 -0.21
C VAL A 137 -12.70 -14.46 -0.80
N THR A 138 -13.92 -14.96 -0.98
CA THR A 138 -14.17 -16.37 -1.23
C THR A 138 -15.19 -16.61 -2.35
N ASP A 139 -15.14 -17.79 -2.94
CA ASP A 139 -16.07 -18.30 -3.94
C ASP A 139 -16.52 -19.70 -3.49
N PRO A 140 -17.83 -19.96 -3.33
CA PRO A 140 -18.32 -21.24 -2.81
C PRO A 140 -18.03 -22.44 -3.70
N ASP A 141 -17.74 -22.27 -4.98
CA ASP A 141 -17.44 -23.37 -5.89
C ASP A 141 -15.93 -23.52 -6.16
N CYS A 142 -15.10 -22.63 -5.60
CA CYS A 142 -13.66 -22.75 -5.70
C CYS A 142 -13.12 -23.82 -4.72
N PRO A 143 -12.47 -24.91 -5.18
CA PRO A 143 -11.98 -25.96 -4.29
C PRO A 143 -10.93 -25.47 -3.28
N PHE A 144 -10.13 -24.46 -3.64
CA PHE A 144 -9.15 -23.86 -2.72
C PHE A 144 -9.82 -22.98 -1.66
N CYS A 145 -10.92 -22.29 -2.00
CA CYS A 145 -11.72 -21.55 -1.04
C CYS A 145 -12.33 -22.48 0.00
N ARG A 146 -12.87 -23.62 -0.42
CA ARG A 146 -13.42 -24.64 0.49
C ARG A 146 -12.37 -25.17 1.46
N LYS A 147 -11.18 -25.51 0.98
CA LYS A 147 -10.05 -25.90 1.84
C LYS A 147 -9.63 -24.80 2.82
N GLY A 148 -9.63 -23.55 2.37
CA GLY A 148 -9.37 -22.40 3.23
C GLY A 148 -10.42 -22.25 4.32
N SER A 149 -11.70 -22.39 3.98
CA SER A 149 -12.80 -22.35 4.94
C SER A 149 -12.73 -23.50 5.94
N GLU A 150 -12.48 -24.73 5.49
CA GLU A 150 -12.31 -25.90 6.36
C GLU A 150 -11.16 -25.73 7.35
N PHE A 151 -10.03 -25.15 6.90
CA PHE A 151 -8.92 -24.84 7.80
C PHE A 151 -9.30 -23.78 8.85
N LEU A 152 -10.02 -22.73 8.43
CA LEU A 152 -10.42 -21.63 9.31
C LEU A 152 -11.56 -22.00 10.26
N SER A 153 -12.46 -22.92 9.89
CA SER A 153 -13.56 -23.36 10.74
C SER A 153 -13.10 -24.16 11.96
N GLN A 154 -11.89 -24.73 11.91
CA GLN A 154 -11.25 -25.42 13.02
C GLN A 154 -10.60 -24.47 14.05
N ARG A 155 -10.68 -23.15 13.83
CA ARG A 155 -10.03 -22.14 14.68
C ARG A 155 -11.05 -21.33 15.48
N ASP A 156 -11.03 -21.50 16.79
CA ASP A 156 -11.85 -20.70 17.71
C ASP A 156 -11.28 -19.31 17.98
N ASP A 157 -10.00 -19.09 17.65
CA ASP A 157 -9.29 -17.85 17.94
C ASP A 157 -9.42 -16.78 16.84
N VAL A 158 -10.25 -17.04 15.82
CA VAL A 158 -10.50 -16.11 14.70
C VAL A 158 -11.93 -15.55 14.67
N THR A 159 -12.05 -14.35 14.11
CA THR A 159 -13.31 -13.79 13.61
C THR A 159 -13.13 -13.52 12.13
N ARG A 160 -13.94 -14.19 11.31
CA ARG A 160 -13.93 -14.09 9.85
C ARG A 160 -14.93 -13.05 9.38
N TYR A 161 -14.51 -12.19 8.46
CA TYR A 161 -15.34 -11.25 7.72
C TYR A 161 -15.27 -11.63 6.25
N ILE A 162 -16.32 -12.32 5.80
CA ILE A 162 -16.35 -13.01 4.52
C ILE A 162 -17.07 -12.14 3.49
N PHE A 163 -16.35 -11.83 2.41
CA PHE A 163 -16.87 -11.21 1.21
C PHE A 163 -16.87 -12.22 0.07
N PHE A 164 -17.88 -12.16 -0.79
CA PHE A 164 -18.05 -13.13 -1.85
C PHE A 164 -17.65 -12.52 -3.19
N LEU A 165 -16.90 -13.30 -3.97
CA LEU A 165 -16.56 -13.02 -5.36
C LEU A 165 -16.84 -14.28 -6.19
N PRO A 166 -18.09 -14.50 -6.65
CA PRO A 166 -18.39 -15.56 -7.61
C PRO A 166 -17.58 -15.38 -8.89
N LEU A 167 -16.69 -16.32 -9.18
CA LEU A 167 -15.87 -16.28 -10.39
C LEU A 167 -16.71 -16.76 -11.58
N LYS A 168 -16.52 -16.12 -12.74
CA LYS A 168 -17.26 -16.45 -13.98
C LYS A 168 -17.12 -17.90 -14.43
N MET A 169 -16.06 -18.58 -14.02
CA MET A 169 -15.82 -19.99 -14.31
C MET A 169 -16.64 -20.96 -13.44
N HIS A 170 -17.31 -20.45 -12.40
CA HIS A 170 -18.20 -21.18 -11.52
C HIS A 170 -19.64 -20.67 -11.69
N PRO A 171 -20.42 -21.25 -12.62
CA PRO A 171 -21.72 -20.70 -13.00
C PRO A 171 -22.77 -20.74 -11.88
N GLU A 172 -22.65 -21.64 -10.90
CA GLU A 172 -23.60 -21.80 -9.79
C GLU A 172 -23.24 -20.95 -8.57
N ALA A 173 -22.00 -20.44 -8.49
CA ALA A 173 -21.51 -19.73 -7.33
C ALA A 173 -22.32 -18.47 -7.01
N ASP A 174 -22.80 -17.74 -8.02
CA ASP A 174 -23.62 -16.53 -7.83
C ASP A 174 -24.91 -16.86 -7.07
N GLU A 175 -25.64 -17.91 -7.50
CA GLU A 175 -26.89 -18.33 -6.86
C GLU A 175 -26.66 -18.86 -5.45
N LYS A 176 -25.62 -19.68 -5.25
CA LYS A 176 -25.21 -20.19 -3.93
C LYS A 176 -24.90 -19.04 -2.96
N VAL A 177 -24.21 -18.00 -3.42
CA VAL A 177 -23.94 -16.81 -2.59
C VAL A 177 -25.22 -16.04 -2.26
N ARG A 178 -26.12 -15.83 -3.21
CA ARG A 178 -27.40 -15.16 -2.94
C ARG A 178 -28.24 -15.94 -1.92
N PHE A 179 -28.23 -17.27 -2.02
CA PHE A 179 -28.85 -18.14 -1.03
C PHE A 179 -28.25 -17.92 0.36
N ILE A 180 -26.92 -18.02 0.51
CA ILE A 180 -26.22 -17.78 1.78
C ILE A 180 -26.61 -16.43 2.39
N LEU A 181 -26.53 -15.35 1.59
CA LEU A 181 -26.76 -13.99 2.07
C LEU A 181 -28.22 -13.68 2.41
N SER A 182 -29.15 -14.52 1.95
CA SER A 182 -30.59 -14.36 2.15
C SER A 182 -31.18 -15.35 3.15
N ALA A 183 -30.37 -16.27 3.68
CA ALA A 183 -30.80 -17.23 4.69
C ALA A 183 -31.08 -16.56 6.04
N ASP A 184 -31.98 -17.16 6.83
CA ASP A 184 -32.26 -16.72 8.20
C ASP A 184 -31.02 -16.86 9.11
N ASN A 185 -30.21 -17.90 8.87
CA ASN A 185 -28.88 -18.07 9.45
C ASN A 185 -27.82 -18.17 8.34
N PRO A 186 -27.25 -17.04 7.90
CA PRO A 186 -26.22 -17.01 6.85
C PRO A 186 -24.94 -17.78 7.20
N ALA A 187 -24.59 -17.92 8.48
CA ALA A 187 -23.39 -18.64 8.88
C ALA A 187 -23.56 -20.16 8.66
N ASP A 188 -24.70 -20.72 9.08
CA ASP A 188 -24.99 -22.14 8.84
C ASP A 188 -25.14 -22.45 7.34
N ALA A 189 -25.82 -21.57 6.60
CA ALA A 189 -25.97 -21.70 5.15
C ALA A 189 -24.62 -21.64 4.43
N TYR A 190 -23.70 -20.79 4.89
CA TYR A 190 -22.33 -20.73 4.38
C TYR A 190 -21.59 -22.05 4.61
N GLU A 191 -21.61 -22.59 5.83
CA GLU A 191 -20.91 -23.84 6.12
C GLU A 191 -21.49 -25.02 5.31
N ASP A 192 -22.81 -25.11 5.17
CA ASP A 192 -23.47 -26.12 4.33
C ASP A 192 -23.02 -26.03 2.85
N VAL A 193 -23.01 -24.81 2.29
CA VAL A 193 -22.59 -24.58 0.90
C VAL A 193 -21.10 -24.87 0.72
N MET A 194 -20.24 -24.39 1.62
CA MET A 194 -18.79 -24.61 1.54
C MET A 194 -18.40 -26.08 1.74
N ALA A 195 -19.22 -26.85 2.47
CA ALA A 195 -19.10 -28.30 2.61
C ALA A 195 -19.60 -29.09 1.39
N GLY A 196 -20.20 -28.42 0.39
CA GLY A 196 -20.68 -29.03 -0.85
C GLY A 196 -22.07 -29.67 -0.75
N ARG A 197 -22.86 -29.35 0.28
CA ARG A 197 -24.20 -29.92 0.47
C ARG A 197 -25.12 -29.69 -0.73
N TYR A 198 -24.92 -28.58 -1.43
CA TYR A 198 -25.73 -28.13 -2.56
C TYR A 198 -24.98 -28.19 -3.90
N ASP A 199 -24.01 -29.10 -4.04
CA ASP A 199 -23.34 -29.33 -5.33
C ASP A 199 -24.17 -30.21 -6.27
N ASP A 200 -24.79 -31.24 -5.71
CA ASP A 200 -25.64 -32.19 -6.46
C ASP A 200 -27.12 -32.09 -6.05
N GLN A 201 -27.48 -31.08 -5.26
CA GLN A 201 -28.83 -30.88 -4.72
C GLN A 201 -29.30 -29.45 -4.98
N PRO A 202 -30.59 -29.26 -5.30
CA PRO A 202 -31.13 -27.92 -5.49
C PRO A 202 -31.06 -27.11 -4.19
N LEU A 203 -30.81 -25.82 -4.34
CA LEU A 203 -30.92 -24.87 -3.23
C LEU A 203 -32.38 -24.81 -2.75
N PRO A 204 -32.63 -24.65 -1.44
CA PRO A 204 -33.96 -24.33 -0.93
C PRO A 204 -34.50 -23.04 -1.56
N GLU A 205 -35.81 -22.91 -1.65
CA GLU A 205 -36.41 -21.65 -2.13
C GLU A 205 -36.02 -20.49 -1.20
N PHE A 206 -35.56 -19.39 -1.79
CA PHE A 206 -35.18 -18.18 -1.06
C PHE A 206 -35.58 -16.95 -1.86
N ARG A 207 -35.68 -15.81 -1.16
CA ARG A 207 -35.86 -14.49 -1.79
C ARG A 207 -34.57 -13.71 -1.68
N ASP A 208 -33.99 -13.34 -2.82
CA ASP A 208 -32.74 -12.57 -2.86
C ASP A 208 -32.85 -11.25 -2.07
N SER A 209 -31.93 -11.08 -1.13
CA SER A 209 -31.75 -9.87 -0.33
C SER A 209 -31.08 -8.73 -1.09
N GLY A 210 -30.45 -9.00 -2.24
CA GLY A 210 -29.70 -8.04 -3.05
C GLY A 210 -28.30 -7.69 -2.50
N ARG A 211 -27.87 -8.34 -1.41
CA ARG A 211 -26.63 -8.02 -0.69
C ARG A 211 -25.35 -8.39 -1.44
N LEU A 212 -25.41 -9.28 -2.43
CA LEU A 212 -24.24 -9.66 -3.23
C LEU A 212 -23.60 -8.43 -3.91
N GLY A 213 -24.38 -7.45 -4.35
CA GLY A 213 -23.85 -6.23 -4.94
C GLY A 213 -22.95 -5.43 -3.98
N GLU A 214 -23.25 -5.45 -2.68
CA GLU A 214 -22.45 -4.80 -1.64
C GLU A 214 -21.11 -5.51 -1.43
N HIS A 215 -21.11 -6.85 -1.46
CA HIS A 215 -19.90 -7.64 -1.37
C HIS A 215 -18.97 -7.36 -2.56
N LEU A 216 -19.51 -7.36 -3.78
CA LEU A 216 -18.73 -7.09 -4.99
C LEU A 216 -18.11 -5.69 -5.00
N GLN A 217 -18.81 -4.68 -4.46
CA GLN A 217 -18.25 -3.33 -4.30
C GLN A 217 -17.07 -3.30 -3.32
N VAL A 218 -17.16 -4.03 -2.22
CA VAL A 218 -16.06 -4.14 -1.25
C VAL A 218 -14.87 -4.88 -1.87
N VAL A 219 -15.11 -6.01 -2.52
CA VAL A 219 -14.08 -6.78 -3.22
C VAL A 219 -13.37 -5.96 -4.29
N GLN A 220 -14.11 -5.14 -5.05
CA GLN A 220 -13.54 -4.23 -6.03
C GLN A 220 -12.62 -3.19 -5.37
N LYS A 221 -13.00 -2.61 -4.23
CA LYS A 221 -12.16 -1.68 -3.47
C LYS A 221 -10.89 -2.32 -2.92
N LEU A 222 -10.96 -3.60 -2.55
CA LEU A 222 -9.77 -4.39 -2.14
C LEU A 222 -8.83 -4.71 -3.31
N GLY A 223 -9.26 -4.49 -4.56
CA GLY A 223 -8.49 -4.84 -5.76
C GLY A 223 -8.36 -6.35 -5.96
N VAL A 224 -9.23 -7.15 -5.34
CA VAL A 224 -9.17 -8.61 -5.43
C VAL A 224 -9.88 -9.10 -6.68
N ARG A 225 -9.19 -9.94 -7.46
CA ARG A 225 -9.68 -10.49 -8.74
C ARG A 225 -9.70 -12.01 -8.81
N GLY A 226 -9.23 -12.68 -7.76
CA GLY A 226 -9.18 -14.13 -7.66
C GLY A 226 -9.36 -14.56 -6.21
N THR A 227 -9.77 -15.81 -6.03
CA THR A 227 -10.07 -16.40 -4.72
C THR A 227 -9.38 -17.77 -4.58
N PRO A 228 -9.06 -18.22 -3.36
CA PRO A 228 -9.22 -17.50 -2.10
C PRO A 228 -8.23 -16.34 -1.97
N LYS A 229 -8.63 -15.29 -1.25
CA LYS A 229 -7.75 -14.18 -0.89
C LYS A 229 -7.91 -13.80 0.58
#